data_AF-J3AVE3-F1
#
_entry.id   AF-J3AVE3-F1
#
_cell.length_a   1.000
_cell.length_b   1.000
_cell.length_c   1.000
_cell.angle_alpha   90.00
_cell.angle_beta   90.00
_cell.angle_gamma   90.00
#
_symmetry.space_group_name_H-M   'P 1'
#
loop_
_entity.id
_entity.type
_entity.pdbx_description
1 polymer ?
#
loop_
_entity_poly.entity_id
_entity_poly.type
_entity_poly.pdbx_seq_one_letter_code
_entity_poly.pdbx_strand_id
1 'polypeptide(L)'
;MRIDAHHHVWRLARGDYGWLTPAMGVLHQDFEPEALRPKLLAGGVGATILVQAAPTQAETDFLLATAQAHPWIAGVVGWTDLSAPDAAA
;
A
#
# COMPACT_ATOMS: atom_id res chain seq x y z
N MET A 1 -14.07 -0.18 16.50
CA MET A 1 -13.75 -0.28 15.05
C MET A 1 -12.61 -1.27 14.89
N ARG A 2 -12.72 -2.28 14.01
CA ARG A 2 -11.65 -3.25 13.72
C ARG A 2 -10.78 -2.73 12.57
N ILE A 3 -9.47 -2.79 12.72
CA ILE A 3 -8.49 -2.34 11.73
C ILE A 3 -7.66 -3.53 11.28
N ASP A 4 -7.50 -3.69 9.97
CA ASP A 4 -6.45 -4.53 9.39
C ASP A 4 -5.18 -3.71 9.26
N ALA A 5 -4.18 -4.02 10.09
CA ALA A 5 -2.99 -3.22 10.27
C ALA A 5 -1.93 -3.40 9.16
N HIS A 6 -2.15 -4.30 8.19
CA HIS A 6 -1.13 -4.58 7.17
C HIS A 6 -1.79 -4.99 5.84
N HIS A 7 -2.01 -4.02 4.95
CA HIS A 7 -2.37 -4.28 3.55
C HIS A 7 -1.39 -3.63 2.59
N HIS A 8 -1.22 -4.26 1.43
CA HIS A 8 -0.51 -3.69 0.29
C HIS A 8 -1.51 -3.42 -0.84
N VAL A 9 -1.26 -2.35 -1.60
CA VAL A 9 -1.91 -2.05 -2.88
C VAL A 9 -0.81 -1.68 -3.86
N TRP A 10 -0.99 -1.99 -5.14
CA TRP A 10 0.01 -1.68 -6.15
C TRP A 10 -0.57 -1.66 -7.57
N ARG A 11 0.15 -0.95 -8.46
CA ARG A 11 -0.06 -0.92 -9.91
C ARG A 11 1.16 -1.43 -10.64
N LEU A 12 1.03 -2.46 -11.46
CA LEU A 12 2.14 -2.98 -12.27
C LEU A 12 2.81 -1.87 -13.10
N ALA A 13 2.03 -0.90 -13.56
CA ALA A 13 2.51 0.24 -14.34
C ALA A 13 3.52 1.13 -13.61
N ARG A 14 3.63 1.08 -12.27
CA ARG A 14 4.67 1.83 -11.54
C ARG A 14 6.07 1.28 -11.81
N GLY A 15 6.18 -0.02 -12.08
CA GLY A 15 7.43 -0.65 -12.50
C GLY A 15 8.56 -0.68 -11.46
N ASP A 16 8.32 -0.24 -10.22
CA ASP A 16 9.32 -0.15 -9.16
C ASP A 16 9.28 -1.32 -8.16
N TYR A 17 8.43 -2.31 -8.41
CA TYR A 17 8.31 -3.54 -7.62
C TYR A 17 9.32 -4.60 -8.06
N GLY A 18 10.58 -4.47 -7.66
CA GLY A 18 11.65 -5.40 -8.06
C GLY A 18 11.44 -6.87 -7.68
N TRP A 19 10.59 -7.16 -6.69
CA TRP A 19 10.20 -8.52 -6.30
C TRP A 19 9.05 -9.09 -7.13
N LEU A 20 8.28 -8.24 -7.80
CA LEU A 20 7.04 -8.62 -8.47
C LEU A 20 7.31 -8.98 -9.93
N THR A 21 7.52 -10.27 -10.17
CA THR A 21 7.77 -10.83 -11.50
C THR A 21 6.57 -11.64 -12.00
N PRO A 22 6.43 -11.89 -13.31
CA PRO A 22 5.36 -12.76 -13.84
C PRO A 22 5.30 -14.15 -13.19
N ALA A 23 6.44 -14.65 -12.68
CA ALA A 23 6.52 -15.92 -11.96
C ALA A 23 5.75 -15.91 -10.62
N MET A 24 5.41 -14.74 -10.08
CA MET A 24 4.60 -14.60 -8.85
C MET A 24 3.10 -14.85 -9.08
N GLY A 25 2.70 -15.19 -10.32
CA GLY A 25 1.36 -15.67 -10.65
C GLY A 25 0.27 -14.69 -10.24
N VAL A 26 -0.58 -15.09 -9.28
CA VAL A 26 -1.72 -14.29 -8.82
C VAL A 26 -1.31 -12.91 -8.28
N LEU A 27 -0.07 -12.72 -7.83
CA LEU A 27 0.38 -11.41 -7.36
C LEU A 27 0.70 -10.46 -8.52
N HIS A 28 0.99 -10.97 -9.72
CA HIS A 28 1.39 -10.17 -10.88
C HIS A 28 0.17 -9.59 -11.63
N GLN A 29 -0.60 -8.77 -10.92
CA GLN A 29 -1.73 -7.99 -11.39
C GLN A 29 -1.90 -6.76 -10.50
N ASP A 30 -2.78 -5.83 -10.87
CA ASP A 30 -3.07 -4.65 -10.03
C ASP A 30 -3.92 -5.04 -8.82
N PHE A 31 -3.59 -4.47 -7.66
CA PHE A 31 -4.38 -4.58 -6.44
C PHE A 31 -4.74 -3.17 -5.96
N GLU A 32 -5.99 -2.78 -6.20
CA GLU A 32 -6.50 -1.43 -5.95
C GLU A 32 -7.48 -1.37 -4.76
N PRO A 33 -7.64 -0.20 -4.11
CA PRO A 33 -8.54 0.00 -2.98
C PRO A 33 -9.99 -0.43 -3.24
N GLU A 34 -10.49 -0.23 -4.46
CA GLU A 34 -11.86 -0.56 -4.87
C GLU A 34 -12.13 -2.07 -4.80
N ALA A 35 -11.13 -2.88 -5.13
CA ALA A 35 -11.22 -4.34 -5.02
C ALA A 35 -11.03 -4.82 -3.56
N LEU A 36 -10.32 -4.04 -2.74
CA LEU A 36 -10.06 -4.33 -1.34
C LEU A 36 -11.29 -4.07 -0.45
N ARG A 37 -11.99 -2.94 -0.63
CA ARG A 37 -13.05 -2.50 0.29
C ARG A 37 -14.16 -3.53 0.53
N PRO A 38 -14.73 -4.20 -0.50
CA PRO A 38 -15.74 -5.22 -0.27
C PRO A 38 -15.23 -6.42 0.56
N LYS A 39 -13.96 -6.78 0.40
CA LYS A 39 -13.33 -7.89 1.13
C LYS A 39 -13.16 -7.56 2.61
N LEU A 40 -12.73 -6.33 2.92
CA LEU A 40 -12.64 -5.85 4.30
C LEU A 40 -14.01 -5.87 4.99
N LEU A 41 -15.05 -5.38 4.31
CA LEU A 41 -16.41 -5.36 4.85
C LEU A 41 -16.94 -6.77 5.11
N ALA A 42 -16.72 -7.72 4.19
CA ALA A 42 -17.09 -9.12 4.38
C ALA A 42 -16.40 -9.76 5.60
N GLY A 43 -15.18 -9.31 5.93
CA GLY A 43 -14.42 -9.74 7.12
C GLY A 43 -14.74 -8.96 8.41
N GLY A 44 -15.69 -8.02 8.39
CA GLY A 44 -16.00 -7.16 9.54
C GLY A 44 -14.88 -6.18 9.90
N VAL A 45 -14.03 -5.82 8.93
CA VAL A 45 -12.95 -4.84 9.10
C VAL A 45 -13.43 -3.48 8.60
N GLY A 46 -13.38 -2.48 9.50
CA GLY A 46 -13.89 -1.14 9.21
C GLY A 46 -12.89 -0.23 8.49
N ALA A 47 -11.59 -0.43 8.75
CA ALA A 47 -10.50 0.36 8.18
C ALA A 47 -9.22 -0.46 8.01
N THR A 48 -8.25 0.06 7.25
CA THR A 48 -6.95 -0.61 7.05
C THR A 48 -5.77 0.37 7.08
N ILE A 49 -4.57 -0.14 7.34
CA ILE A 49 -3.30 0.56 7.17
C ILE A 49 -2.62 0.03 5.92
N LEU A 50 -2.26 0.93 5.00
CA LEU A 50 -1.44 0.57 3.85
C LEU A 50 0.04 0.57 4.22
N VAL A 51 0.79 -0.43 3.75
CA VAL A 51 2.22 -0.60 4.00
C VAL A 51 2.95 -0.63 2.66
N GLN A 52 4.10 0.07 2.56
CA GLN A 52 4.93 0.09 1.35
C GLN A 52 5.16 -1.31 0.76
N ALA A 53 5.15 -1.41 -0.57
CA ALA A 53 5.51 -2.60 -1.31
C ALA A 53 6.75 -2.38 -2.22
N ALA A 54 7.22 -1.14 -2.37
CA ALA A 54 8.45 -0.81 -3.08
C ALA A 54 9.32 0.15 -2.25
N PRO A 55 10.67 0.02 -2.31
CA PRO A 55 11.58 0.85 -1.55
C PRO A 55 11.86 2.18 -2.28
N THR A 56 10.81 2.97 -2.54
CA THR A 56 10.92 4.25 -3.26
C THR A 56 10.09 5.33 -2.58
N GLN A 57 10.55 6.59 -2.65
CA GLN A 57 9.75 7.73 -2.19
C GLN A 57 8.41 7.83 -2.97
N ALA A 58 8.43 7.47 -4.26
CA ALA A 58 7.24 7.44 -5.10
C ALA A 58 6.18 6.45 -4.61
N GLU A 59 6.56 5.37 -3.90
CA GLU A 59 5.60 4.47 -3.22
C GLU A 59 4.90 5.17 -2.08
N THR A 60 5.64 5.87 -1.22
CA THR A 60 5.06 6.66 -0.13
C THR A 60 4.05 7.68 -0.65
N ASP A 61 4.42 8.42 -1.70
CA ASP A 61 3.54 9.45 -2.28
C ASP A 61 2.25 8.84 -2.86
N PHE A 62 2.36 7.67 -3.49
CA PHE A 62 1.20 6.95 -4.01
C PHE A 62 0.28 6.42 -2.91
N LEU A 63 0.83 5.84 -1.83
CA LEU A 63 0.02 5.35 -0.73
C LEU A 63 -0.67 6.51 0.01
N LEU A 64 0.01 7.65 0.17
CA LEU A 64 -0.59 8.86 0.76
C LEU A 64 -1.73 9.42 -0.10
N ALA A 65 -1.52 9.54 -1.42
CA ALA A 65 -2.58 9.97 -2.35
C ALA A 65 -3.75 8.98 -2.35
N THR A 66 -3.47 7.68 -2.29
CA THR A 66 -4.47 6.62 -2.19
C THR A 66 -5.29 6.75 -0.90
N ALA A 67 -4.64 6.94 0.25
CA ALA A 67 -5.30 7.15 1.53
C ALA A 67 -6.16 8.42 1.54
N GLN A 68 -5.68 9.51 0.92
CA GLN A 68 -6.43 10.76 0.81
C GLN A 68 -7.73 10.59 0.00
N ALA A 69 -7.72 9.75 -1.04
CA ALA A 69 -8.89 9.44 -1.84
C ALA A 69 -9.88 8.46 -1.15
N HIS A 70 -9.44 7.73 -0.12
CA HIS A 70 -10.21 6.65 0.50
C HIS A 70 -10.26 6.78 2.02
N PRO A 71 -11.27 7.46 2.61
CA PRO A 71 -11.34 7.76 4.05
C PRO A 71 -11.36 6.55 5.00
N TRP A 72 -11.54 5.34 4.49
CA TRP A 72 -11.48 4.09 5.25
C TRP A 72 -10.07 3.50 5.35
N ILE A 73 -9.09 4.12 4.70
CA ILE A 73 -7.67 3.88 4.92
C ILE A 73 -7.24 4.76 6.08
N ALA A 74 -6.99 4.14 7.23
CA ALA A 74 -6.74 4.83 8.50
C ALA A 74 -5.30 5.35 8.63
N GLY A 75 -4.39 4.92 7.76
CA GLY A 75 -2.99 5.35 7.80
C GLY A 75 -2.12 4.65 6.76
N VAL A 76 -0.88 5.12 6.68
CA VAL A 76 0.16 4.65 5.76
C VAL A 76 1.45 4.42 6.54
N VAL A 77 2.08 3.27 6.31
CA VAL A 77 3.49 3.00 6.63
C VAL A 77 4.27 3.15 5.32
N GLY A 78 4.85 4.33 5.13
CA GLY A 78 5.63 4.67 3.95
C GLY A 78 7.06 4.14 4.00
N TRP A 79 7.78 4.37 2.91
CA TRP A 79 9.22 4.17 2.79
C TRP A 79 9.96 5.53 2.74
N THR A 80 11.15 5.58 3.33
CA THR A 80 12.13 6.65 3.15
C THR A 80 13.53 6.07 3.38
N ASP A 81 14.57 6.74 2.88
CA ASP A 81 15.94 6.37 3.19
C ASP A 81 16.32 6.88 4.58
N LEU A 82 16.22 6.00 5.58
CA LEU A 82 16.61 6.31 6.96
C LEU A 82 18.12 6.54 7.15
N SER A 83 18.93 6.27 6.13
CA SER A 83 20.38 6.55 6.16
C SER A 83 20.71 7.94 5.60
N ALA A 84 19.73 8.64 5.02
CA ALA A 84 19.94 9.96 4.44
C ALA A 84 20.31 10.97 5.55
N PRO A 85 21.22 11.94 5.29
CA PRO A 85 21.62 12.94 6.28
C PRO A 85 20.47 13.79 6.83
N ASP A 86 19.38 13.91 6.08
CA ASP A 86 18.16 14.68 6.39
C ASP A 86 16.99 13.79 6.82
N ALA A 87 17.21 12.49 7.08
CA ALA A 87 16.19 11.62 7.62
C ALA A 87 15.71 12.13 8.99
N ALA A 88 14.39 12.14 9.19
CA ALA A 88 13.80 12.54 10.47
C ALA A 88 14.19 11.56 11.59
N ALA A 89 14.44 12.11 12.78
CA ALA A 89 14.82 11.37 13.99
C ALA A 89 13.61 10.80 14.76
#